data_AF-A0ABD3PKR8-F1
#
_entry.id   AF-A0ABD3PKR8-F1
#
_cell.length_a   1.000
_cell.length_b   1.000
_cell.length_c   1.000
_cell.angle_alpha   90.00
_cell.angle_beta   90.00
_cell.angle_gamma   90.00
#
_symmetry.space_group_name_H-M   'P 1'
#
loop_
_entity.id
_entity.type
_entity.pdbx_description
1 polymer ?
#
loop_
_entity_poly.entity_id
_entity_poly.type
_entity_poly.pdbx_seq_one_letter_code
_entity_poly.pdbx_strand_id
1 'polypeptide(L)'
;MMGIDRFFTISGIILIATLESSAFFPLTCFQSRSTRQHSPLLSLSARIRPDNCNDDVTSSTSLRPVSEYFQPTSVSSRREFFLASLLTGASLTLSPSPSFAADNPSNGGEGVVSTGKLASLLATIPTFAIVDPRGVPYFVVGEDAKLTSYFFLSYGEAKRILNVAESSADKAIKEARAELKKKNNGVLTKDNEEEIGTNPWKSARITSVPLDLAVSLASKGKLAGAYFRLAPSETDIEDALSIDGSDDLPEGKVPLFYMENMTISEGSGSELRSPLYFQKDQLIAEWKQQQQQKQKSSNKENSAVPDVKVTELFATLKEMIRPGGTDEELKSLLFVAPKDSKMKAKQLLAGEKEPFRLGERNIVL
;
A
#
# COMPACT_ATOMS: atom_id res chain seq x y z
N MET A 1 -16.28 26.14 -39.36
CA MET A 1 -15.72 26.06 -37.99
C MET A 1 -16.82 25.54 -37.08
N MET A 2 -16.85 24.24 -36.84
CA MET A 2 -17.77 23.57 -35.91
C MET A 2 -16.91 22.67 -35.04
N GLY A 3 -16.77 23.02 -33.76
CA GLY A 3 -16.14 22.19 -32.75
C GLY A 3 -17.22 21.36 -32.06
N ILE A 4 -17.15 20.06 -32.25
CA ILE A 4 -17.98 19.08 -31.55
C ILE A 4 -17.20 18.68 -30.30
N ASP A 5 -17.55 19.27 -29.16
CA ASP A 5 -17.06 18.83 -27.85
C ASP A 5 -17.79 17.53 -27.48
N ARG A 6 -17.06 16.42 -27.57
CA ARG A 6 -17.50 15.13 -27.01
C ARG A 6 -17.25 15.14 -25.51
N PHE A 7 -18.33 15.15 -24.75
CA PHE A 7 -18.35 14.92 -23.32
C PHE A 7 -17.80 13.52 -22.99
N PHE A 8 -16.66 13.46 -22.29
CA PHE A 8 -16.27 12.28 -21.52
C PHE A 8 -16.94 12.38 -20.14
N THR A 9 -18.01 11.64 -19.94
CA THR A 9 -18.58 11.39 -18.62
C THR A 9 -17.70 10.35 -17.93
N ILE A 10 -16.79 10.79 -17.06
CA ILE A 10 -16.09 9.90 -16.13
C ILE A 10 -17.07 9.64 -14.98
N SER A 11 -17.90 8.61 -15.16
CA SER A 11 -18.52 7.87 -14.06
C SER A 11 -17.41 7.24 -13.22
N GLY A 12 -17.66 7.11 -11.91
CA GLY A 12 -16.67 6.80 -10.88
C GLY A 12 -15.70 5.69 -11.26
N ILE A 13 -14.45 5.84 -10.81
CA ILE A 13 -13.53 4.73 -10.67
C ILE A 13 -14.04 3.90 -9.49
N ILE A 14 -15.07 3.10 -9.78
CA ILE A 14 -15.34 1.82 -9.16
C ILE A 14 -14.56 0.84 -10.03
N LEU A 15 -13.55 0.21 -9.45
CA LEU A 15 -12.86 -0.91 -10.08
C LEU A 15 -13.89 -2.06 -10.18
N ILE A 16 -14.53 -2.23 -11.34
CA ILE A 16 -15.39 -3.38 -11.60
C ILE A 16 -14.48 -4.49 -12.13
N ALA A 17 -14.10 -5.40 -11.26
CA ALA A 17 -13.59 -6.72 -11.64
C ALA A 17 -14.74 -7.73 -11.50
N THR A 18 -15.38 -8.05 -12.61
CA THR A 18 -16.24 -9.23 -12.70
C THR A 18 -15.35 -10.47 -12.72
N LEU A 19 -15.54 -11.43 -11.80
CA LEU A 19 -15.31 -12.85 -12.10
C LEU A 19 -16.02 -13.77 -11.10
N GLU A 20 -16.52 -14.86 -11.67
CA GLU A 20 -17.44 -15.83 -11.13
C GLU A 20 -16.80 -16.76 -10.08
N SER A 21 -17.68 -17.28 -9.22
CA SER A 21 -17.52 -18.47 -8.38
C SER A 21 -16.83 -19.61 -9.15
N SER A 22 -15.82 -20.32 -8.64
CA SER A 22 -15.99 -21.39 -7.65
C SER A 22 -14.72 -22.24 -7.51
N ALA A 23 -14.68 -23.03 -6.43
CA ALA A 23 -13.92 -24.27 -6.20
C ALA A 23 -12.61 -24.20 -5.37
N PHE A 24 -12.77 -24.68 -4.13
CA PHE A 24 -11.75 -25.26 -3.26
C PHE A 24 -10.88 -26.30 -4.00
N PHE A 25 -9.54 -26.21 -3.86
CA PHE A 25 -8.64 -27.38 -3.89
C PHE A 25 -7.41 -27.16 -2.98
N PRO A 26 -6.83 -28.24 -2.41
CA PRO A 26 -5.85 -28.17 -1.33
C PRO A 26 -4.40 -28.06 -1.81
N LEU A 27 -3.58 -27.54 -0.90
CA LEU A 27 -2.11 -27.45 -0.92
C LEU A 27 -1.43 -28.73 -1.42
N THR A 28 -0.57 -28.60 -2.44
CA THR A 28 0.55 -29.52 -2.67
C THR A 28 1.82 -28.74 -3.03
N CYS A 29 2.95 -29.24 -2.52
CA CYS A 29 4.29 -28.68 -2.59
C CYS A 29 4.78 -28.43 -4.03
N PHE A 30 5.37 -27.27 -4.27
CA PHE A 30 6.13 -27.01 -5.50
C PHE A 30 7.61 -27.30 -5.26
N GLN A 31 8.09 -28.42 -5.82
CA GLN A 31 9.50 -28.75 -5.98
C GLN A 31 10.00 -28.09 -7.28
N SER A 32 10.99 -27.22 -7.18
CA SER A 32 11.68 -26.65 -8.34
C SER A 32 12.58 -27.71 -8.97
N ARG A 33 12.30 -28.09 -10.23
CA ARG A 33 13.18 -28.92 -11.06
C ARG A 33 13.63 -28.13 -12.28
N SER A 34 14.92 -27.84 -12.29
CA SER A 34 15.71 -27.39 -13.43
C SER A 34 15.70 -28.44 -14.55
N THR A 35 15.38 -28.04 -15.77
CA THR A 35 15.83 -28.71 -16.99
C THR A 35 16.17 -27.70 -18.08
N ARG A 36 17.44 -27.72 -18.49
CA ARG A 36 17.92 -27.33 -19.82
C ARG A 36 17.06 -28.03 -20.89
N GLN A 37 16.79 -27.36 -22.02
CA GLN A 37 17.29 -27.75 -23.34
C GLN A 37 16.74 -26.86 -24.48
N HIS A 38 17.67 -26.49 -25.36
CA HIS A 38 17.62 -26.32 -26.81
C HIS A 38 16.39 -25.68 -27.51
N SER A 39 16.68 -24.55 -28.17
CA SER A 39 16.01 -24.09 -29.39
C SER A 39 16.22 -25.09 -30.55
N PRO A 40 15.27 -25.15 -31.50
CA PRO A 40 15.60 -24.55 -32.79
C PRO A 40 14.46 -23.81 -33.49
N LEU A 41 14.90 -22.98 -34.45
CA LEU A 41 14.17 -22.28 -35.50
C LEU A 41 13.08 -23.11 -36.19
N LEU A 42 11.96 -22.48 -36.57
CA LEU A 42 11.51 -22.40 -37.97
C LEU A 42 10.26 -21.51 -38.15
N SER A 43 10.37 -20.70 -39.20
CA SER A 43 9.38 -19.99 -40.01
C SER A 43 8.08 -20.76 -40.30
N LEU A 44 6.91 -20.11 -40.27
CA LEU A 44 6.11 -19.74 -41.46
C LEU A 44 4.74 -19.11 -41.09
N SER A 45 4.43 -18.00 -41.77
CA SER A 45 3.14 -17.53 -42.30
C SER A 45 1.80 -17.99 -41.69
N ALA A 46 0.93 -17.02 -41.35
CA ALA A 46 -0.27 -16.70 -42.15
C ALA A 46 -1.05 -15.53 -41.54
N ARG A 47 -1.37 -14.57 -42.41
CA ARG A 47 -2.18 -13.38 -42.17
C ARG A 47 -3.60 -13.73 -42.62
N ILE A 48 -4.59 -13.73 -41.73
CA ILE A 48 -6.01 -13.76 -42.11
C ILE A 48 -6.70 -12.55 -41.46
N ARG A 49 -7.55 -11.91 -42.27
CA ARG A 49 -8.28 -10.66 -42.07
C ARG A 49 -9.48 -10.82 -41.11
N PRO A 50 -10.05 -9.70 -40.64
CA PRO A 50 -11.11 -9.68 -39.63
C PRO A 50 -12.49 -9.88 -40.27
N ASP A 51 -13.36 -10.59 -39.57
CA ASP A 51 -14.80 -10.54 -39.85
C ASP A 51 -15.57 -9.84 -38.73
N ASN A 52 -16.49 -9.06 -39.23
CA ASN A 52 -17.31 -8.04 -38.65
C ASN A 52 -18.70 -8.65 -38.45
N CYS A 53 -19.22 -8.72 -37.23
CA CYS A 53 -20.62 -9.07 -36.97
C CYS A 53 -21.13 -8.23 -35.81
N ASN A 54 -21.91 -7.20 -36.16
CA ASN A 54 -22.95 -6.64 -35.30
C ASN A 54 -23.97 -7.73 -35.01
N ASP A 55 -24.49 -7.80 -33.79
CA ASP A 55 -25.88 -8.17 -33.56
C ASP A 55 -26.41 -7.49 -32.29
N ASP A 56 -27.43 -6.66 -32.53
CA ASP A 56 -28.37 -6.10 -31.57
C ASP A 56 -29.18 -7.24 -30.92
N VAL A 57 -29.20 -7.31 -29.59
CA VAL A 57 -30.31 -7.94 -28.86
C VAL A 57 -30.67 -7.10 -27.64
N THR A 58 -31.71 -6.30 -27.82
CA THR A 58 -32.59 -5.78 -26.77
C THR A 58 -33.17 -6.93 -25.93
N SER A 59 -33.02 -6.86 -24.61
CA SER A 59 -33.87 -7.59 -23.67
C SER A 59 -34.04 -6.82 -22.37
N SER A 60 -35.19 -6.14 -22.30
CA SER A 60 -35.76 -5.51 -21.12
C SER A 60 -36.14 -6.56 -20.08
N THR A 61 -35.51 -6.53 -18.90
CA THR A 61 -35.96 -7.30 -17.74
C THR A 61 -36.40 -6.34 -16.63
N SER A 62 -37.70 -6.41 -16.37
CA SER A 62 -38.46 -5.70 -15.34
C SER A 62 -38.08 -6.22 -13.95
N LEU A 63 -37.63 -5.32 -13.06
CA LEU A 63 -37.38 -5.62 -11.65
C LEU A 63 -38.57 -5.15 -10.80
N ARG A 64 -39.13 -6.09 -10.02
CA ARG A 64 -40.10 -5.83 -8.95
C ARG A 64 -39.38 -5.30 -7.70
N PRO A 65 -39.97 -4.36 -6.94
CA PRO A 65 -39.41 -3.95 -5.65
C PRO A 65 -39.87 -4.90 -4.53
N VAL A 66 -38.91 -5.48 -3.81
CA VAL A 66 -39.16 -6.12 -2.51
C VAL A 66 -38.99 -5.03 -1.44
N SER A 67 -40.11 -4.69 -0.82
CA SER A 67 -40.20 -3.79 0.32
C SER A 67 -39.86 -4.55 1.59
N GLU A 68 -38.69 -4.32 2.18
CA GLU A 68 -38.32 -4.86 3.48
C GLU A 68 -38.31 -3.74 4.52
N TYR A 69 -39.26 -3.83 5.47
CA TYR A 69 -39.42 -2.93 6.60
C TYR A 69 -38.35 -3.25 7.65
N PHE A 70 -37.42 -2.32 7.89
CA PHE A 70 -36.58 -2.34 9.09
C PHE A 70 -37.14 -1.37 10.13
N GLN A 71 -37.59 -1.91 11.27
CA GLN A 71 -37.93 -1.12 12.46
C GLN A 71 -36.67 -0.81 13.29
N PRO A 72 -36.60 0.38 13.92
CA PRO A 72 -35.48 0.76 14.77
C PRO A 72 -35.64 0.17 16.17
N THR A 73 -34.64 -0.56 16.65
CA THR A 73 -34.54 -0.93 18.06
C THR A 73 -33.94 0.21 18.87
N SER A 74 -34.65 0.52 19.95
CA SER A 74 -34.45 1.63 20.87
C SER A 74 -33.12 1.60 21.61
N VAL A 75 -32.46 2.76 21.65
CA VAL A 75 -31.32 3.07 22.51
C VAL A 75 -31.78 3.13 23.98
N SER A 76 -31.23 2.27 24.84
CA SER A 76 -31.43 2.37 26.29
C SER A 76 -30.17 2.91 26.96
N SER A 77 -30.28 4.17 27.37
CA SER A 77 -29.38 4.91 28.24
C SER A 77 -29.38 4.32 29.65
N ARG A 78 -28.20 4.01 30.20
CA ARG A 78 -27.96 4.03 31.65
C ARG A 78 -26.55 4.54 31.96
N ARG A 79 -26.53 5.78 32.44
CA ARG A 79 -25.43 6.42 33.17
C ARG A 79 -25.49 5.96 34.63
N GLU A 80 -24.38 5.52 35.18
CA GLU A 80 -24.11 5.45 36.63
C GLU A 80 -22.61 5.74 36.79
N PHE A 81 -22.24 6.97 37.14
CA PHE A 81 -21.79 7.38 38.48
C PHE A 81 -20.54 6.66 39.00
N PHE A 82 -19.37 7.27 38.83
CA PHE A 82 -18.25 7.09 39.76
C PHE A 82 -17.77 8.44 40.27
N LEU A 83 -18.07 8.63 41.56
CA LEU A 83 -17.63 9.73 42.39
C LEU A 83 -16.15 9.56 42.76
N ALA A 84 -15.43 10.67 42.60
CA ALA A 84 -14.38 11.20 43.45
C ALA A 84 -13.46 10.22 44.24
N SER A 85 -12.17 10.30 43.93
CA SER A 85 -11.12 10.21 44.95
C SER A 85 -9.98 11.17 44.59
N LEU A 86 -9.90 12.25 45.34
CA LEU A 86 -8.78 13.19 45.41
C LEU A 86 -7.69 12.56 46.27
N LEU A 87 -6.58 12.16 45.64
CA LEU A 87 -5.32 11.92 46.34
C LEU A 87 -4.20 12.67 45.61
N THR A 88 -3.84 13.81 46.19
CA THR A 88 -2.58 14.51 45.99
C THR A 88 -1.42 13.58 46.39
N GLY A 89 -0.66 13.11 45.42
CA GLY A 89 0.53 12.28 45.59
C GLY A 89 1.66 12.78 44.69
N ALA A 90 2.85 12.93 45.27
CA ALA A 90 4.04 13.51 44.68
C ALA A 90 4.45 12.89 43.33
N SER A 91 4.69 13.75 42.34
CA SER A 91 5.25 13.37 41.03
C SER A 91 6.71 12.93 41.16
N LEU A 92 6.92 11.65 41.43
CA LEU A 92 8.16 10.97 41.04
C LEU A 92 8.10 10.73 39.54
N THR A 93 8.94 11.43 38.79
CA THR A 93 9.15 11.23 37.35
C THR A 93 9.84 9.89 37.11
N LEU A 94 9.09 8.80 37.22
CA LEU A 94 9.48 7.49 36.74
C LEU A 94 9.15 7.45 35.25
N SER A 95 10.15 7.74 34.43
CA SER A 95 10.11 7.48 33.00
C SER A 95 9.83 5.98 32.82
N PRO A 96 8.75 5.57 32.14
CA PRO A 96 8.53 4.16 31.85
C PRO A 96 9.66 3.69 30.93
N SER A 97 10.52 2.82 31.46
CA SER A 97 11.48 2.11 30.64
C SER A 97 10.72 1.24 29.64
N PRO A 98 11.09 1.23 28.34
CA PRO A 98 10.49 0.31 27.38
C PRO A 98 10.74 -1.12 27.88
N SER A 99 9.65 -1.82 28.20
CA SER A 99 9.69 -3.24 28.53
C SER A 99 10.00 -4.01 27.25
N PHE A 100 11.28 -4.11 26.91
CA PHE A 100 11.75 -5.18 26.04
C PHE A 100 11.57 -6.48 26.84
N ALA A 101 10.54 -7.25 26.50
CA ALA A 101 10.44 -8.62 26.97
C ALA A 101 11.76 -9.30 26.62
N ALA A 102 12.47 -9.78 27.63
CA ALA A 102 13.72 -10.49 27.45
C ALA A 102 13.42 -11.73 26.59
N ASP A 103 13.91 -11.71 25.34
CA ASP A 103 13.93 -12.89 24.48
C ASP A 103 14.74 -13.96 25.20
N ASN A 104 14.03 -14.86 25.87
CA ASN A 104 14.64 -16.07 26.41
C ASN A 104 15.04 -16.91 25.19
N PRO A 105 16.34 -17.22 24.96
CA PRO A 105 16.79 -18.03 23.83
C PRO A 105 16.43 -19.49 24.10
N SER A 106 15.14 -19.80 24.16
CA SER A 106 14.65 -21.15 24.37
C SER A 106 14.68 -21.90 23.05
N ASN A 107 15.85 -22.44 22.66
CA ASN A 107 16.11 -23.60 21.77
C ASN A 107 15.28 -23.83 20.48
N GLY A 108 14.37 -22.93 20.10
CA GLY A 108 13.66 -22.93 18.83
C GLY A 108 14.52 -22.16 17.86
N GLY A 109 15.05 -22.85 16.84
CA GLY A 109 15.99 -22.29 15.87
C GLY A 109 15.54 -20.92 15.39
N GLU A 110 16.30 -19.89 15.76
CA GLU A 110 16.09 -18.53 15.29
C GLU A 110 16.12 -18.51 13.75
N GLY A 111 15.35 -17.62 13.15
CA GLY A 111 15.43 -17.41 11.70
C GLY A 111 16.83 -17.02 11.25
N VAL A 112 17.06 -17.03 9.93
CA VAL A 112 18.33 -16.58 9.34
C VAL A 112 18.69 -15.17 9.82
N VAL A 113 17.67 -14.32 10.00
CA VAL A 113 17.80 -12.97 10.54
C VAL A 113 16.91 -12.85 11.78
N SER A 114 17.47 -12.33 12.88
CA SER A 114 16.71 -12.04 14.08
C SER A 114 15.62 -11.00 13.81
N THR A 115 14.48 -11.12 14.51
CA THR A 115 13.35 -10.20 14.37
C THR A 115 13.76 -8.75 14.68
N GLY A 116 14.61 -8.54 15.69
CA GLY A 116 15.15 -7.23 16.05
C GLY A 116 16.08 -6.63 14.97
N LYS A 117 16.93 -7.45 14.34
CA LYS A 117 17.76 -7.01 13.21
C LYS A 117 16.88 -6.65 12.01
N LEU A 118 15.85 -7.45 11.72
CA LEU A 118 14.91 -7.17 10.64
C LEU A 118 14.13 -5.88 10.86
N ALA A 119 13.61 -5.67 12.07
CA ALA A 119 12.94 -4.42 12.44
C ALA A 119 13.87 -3.21 12.26
N SER A 120 15.13 -3.33 12.68
CA SER A 120 16.12 -2.27 12.51
C SER A 120 16.40 -1.95 11.03
N LEU A 121 16.47 -2.96 10.16
CA LEU A 121 16.63 -2.77 8.72
C LEU A 121 15.44 -2.01 8.12
N LEU A 122 14.21 -2.45 8.44
CA LEU A 122 12.99 -1.86 7.92
C LEU A 122 12.71 -0.46 8.48
N ALA A 123 13.07 -0.18 9.74
CA ALA A 123 12.87 1.14 10.36
C ALA A 123 13.57 2.29 9.63
N THR A 124 14.59 1.99 8.82
CA THR A 124 15.32 2.99 8.01
C THR A 124 14.54 3.45 6.77
N ILE A 125 13.47 2.75 6.40
CA ILE A 125 12.66 3.02 5.21
C ILE A 125 11.39 3.73 5.65
N PRO A 126 11.19 5.00 5.25
CA PRO A 126 9.96 5.70 5.53
C PRO A 126 8.84 5.23 4.60
N THR A 127 7.65 5.08 5.18
CA THR A 127 6.36 5.04 4.50
C THR A 127 5.58 6.31 4.85
N PHE A 128 4.42 6.49 4.24
CA PHE A 128 3.58 7.67 4.39
C PHE A 128 2.13 7.28 4.67
N ALA A 129 1.50 7.96 5.63
CA ALA A 129 0.09 7.75 5.96
C ALA A 129 -0.68 9.06 5.86
N ILE A 130 -1.95 8.98 5.47
CA ILE A 130 -2.87 10.13 5.47
C ILE A 130 -3.58 10.16 6.81
N VAL A 131 -3.38 11.25 7.55
CA VAL A 131 -3.86 11.45 8.92
C VAL A 131 -4.55 12.79 9.06
N ASP A 132 -5.34 12.96 10.11
CA ASP A 132 -5.89 14.26 10.48
C ASP A 132 -4.81 15.17 11.14
N PRO A 133 -5.14 16.41 11.54
CA PRO A 133 -4.19 17.28 12.22
C PRO A 133 -3.61 16.66 13.50
N ARG A 134 -4.35 15.75 14.15
CA ARG A 134 -3.96 15.06 15.39
C ARG A 134 -3.16 13.78 15.15
N GLY A 135 -2.85 13.44 13.91
CA GLY A 135 -2.12 12.22 13.56
C GLY A 135 -2.96 10.95 13.59
N VAL A 136 -4.30 11.04 13.63
CA VAL A 136 -5.20 9.90 13.58
C VAL A 136 -5.40 9.46 12.12
N PRO A 137 -5.17 8.18 11.78
CA PRO A 137 -5.31 7.70 10.41
C PRO A 137 -6.75 7.73 9.92
N TYR A 138 -6.89 8.06 8.63
CA TYR A 138 -8.12 7.87 7.88
C TYR A 138 -8.25 6.41 7.45
N PHE A 139 -9.45 5.86 7.65
CA PHE A 139 -9.82 4.52 7.23
C PHE A 139 -10.94 4.60 6.21
N VAL A 140 -10.76 3.90 5.09
CA VAL A 140 -11.73 3.78 4.01
C VAL A 140 -12.40 2.42 4.10
N VAL A 141 -13.70 2.36 3.78
CA VAL A 141 -14.41 1.09 3.64
C VAL A 141 -14.13 0.53 2.24
N GLY A 142 -13.38 -0.56 2.17
CA GLY A 142 -13.11 -1.28 0.93
C GLY A 142 -14.36 -1.97 0.38
N GLU A 143 -14.29 -2.47 -0.86
CA GLU A 143 -15.36 -3.24 -1.52
C GLU A 143 -15.81 -4.44 -0.68
N ASP A 144 -14.88 -5.06 0.03
CA ASP A 144 -15.11 -6.17 0.95
C ASP A 144 -15.72 -5.77 2.30
N ALA A 145 -16.23 -4.53 2.39
CA ALA A 145 -16.71 -3.88 3.60
C ALA A 145 -15.67 -3.86 4.75
N LYS A 146 -14.38 -4.00 4.44
CA LYS A 146 -13.32 -3.90 5.43
C LYS A 146 -12.85 -2.47 5.59
N LEU A 147 -12.79 -2.05 6.85
CA LEU A 147 -12.23 -0.76 7.22
C LEU A 147 -10.70 -0.83 7.12
N THR A 148 -10.12 -0.15 6.14
CA THR A 148 -8.70 -0.27 5.78
C THR A 148 -7.99 1.08 5.83
N SER A 149 -6.83 1.13 6.48
CA SER A 149 -5.88 2.24 6.42
C SER A 149 -4.66 1.84 5.60
N TYR A 150 -4.10 2.79 4.85
CA TYR A 150 -3.00 2.54 3.93
C TYR A 150 -1.71 3.22 4.38
N PHE A 151 -0.59 2.52 4.20
CA PHE A 151 0.77 3.06 4.28
C PHE A 151 1.37 3.05 2.88
N PHE A 152 1.58 4.23 2.32
CA PHE A 152 2.13 4.41 0.99
C PHE A 152 3.66 4.35 1.02
N LEU A 153 4.28 3.65 0.08
CA LEU A 153 5.74 3.59 -0.01
C LEU A 153 6.34 4.88 -0.59
N SER A 154 5.56 5.62 -1.37
CA SER A 154 5.96 6.90 -1.97
C SER A 154 5.12 8.06 -1.46
N TYR A 155 5.77 9.19 -1.17
CA TYR A 155 5.08 10.43 -0.82
C TYR A 155 4.22 10.96 -1.98
N GLY A 156 4.71 10.82 -3.22
CA GLY A 156 3.97 11.26 -4.41
C GLY A 156 2.64 10.55 -4.52
N GLU A 157 2.61 9.26 -4.22
CA GLU A 157 1.41 8.43 -4.25
C GLU A 157 0.43 8.83 -3.14
N ALA A 158 0.90 8.95 -1.88
CA ALA A 158 0.07 9.44 -0.78
C ALA A 158 -0.58 10.80 -1.11
N LYS A 159 0.18 11.71 -1.73
CA LYS A 159 -0.30 13.04 -2.13
C LYS A 159 -1.32 12.96 -3.27
N ARG A 160 -1.09 12.11 -4.26
CA ARG A 160 -2.03 11.87 -5.36
C ARG A 160 -3.37 11.39 -4.82
N ILE A 161 -3.37 10.39 -3.95
CA ILE A 161 -4.58 9.84 -3.32
C ILE A 161 -5.29 10.90 -2.47
N LEU A 162 -4.57 11.68 -1.67
CA LEU A 162 -5.17 12.77 -0.89
C LEU A 162 -5.88 13.79 -1.79
N ASN A 163 -5.26 14.22 -2.90
CA ASN A 163 -5.88 15.16 -3.84
C ASN A 163 -7.14 14.59 -4.49
N VAL A 164 -7.12 13.31 -4.87
CA VAL A 164 -8.29 12.62 -5.43
C VAL A 164 -9.42 12.55 -4.39
N ALA A 165 -9.10 12.18 -3.16
CA ALA A 165 -10.06 12.12 -2.06
C ALA A 165 -10.69 13.49 -1.76
N GLU A 166 -9.88 14.56 -1.70
CA GLU A 166 -10.37 15.93 -1.54
C GLU A 166 -11.33 16.33 -2.66
N SER A 167 -10.92 16.16 -3.91
CA SER A 167 -11.71 16.58 -5.07
C SER A 167 -13.02 15.78 -5.22
N SER A 168 -12.97 14.48 -4.94
CA SER A 168 -14.15 13.61 -4.92
C SER A 168 -15.15 14.02 -3.84
N ALA A 169 -14.68 14.28 -2.62
CA ALA A 169 -15.54 14.72 -1.52
C ALA A 169 -16.13 16.12 -1.78
N ASP A 170 -15.36 17.06 -2.34
CA ASP A 170 -15.87 18.38 -2.74
C ASP A 170 -16.99 18.26 -3.79
N LYS A 171 -16.81 17.36 -4.76
CA LYS A 171 -17.81 17.06 -5.79
C LYS A 171 -19.08 16.47 -5.17
N ALA A 172 -18.95 15.45 -4.32
CA ALA A 172 -20.09 14.81 -3.65
C ALA A 172 -20.88 15.79 -2.77
N ILE A 173 -20.18 16.64 -1.99
CA ILE A 173 -20.82 17.69 -1.17
C ILE A 173 -21.57 18.70 -2.05
N LYS A 174 -20.99 19.09 -3.19
CA LYS A 174 -21.64 20.02 -4.12
C LYS A 174 -22.90 19.41 -4.75
N GLU A 175 -22.85 18.14 -5.14
CA GLU A 175 -23.98 17.41 -5.71
C GLU A 175 -25.10 17.23 -4.68
N ALA A 176 -24.78 16.83 -3.44
CA ALA A 176 -25.74 16.74 -2.33
C ALA A 176 -26.40 18.09 -2.02
N ARG A 177 -25.63 19.19 -2.01
CA ARG A 177 -26.17 20.57 -1.86
C ARG A 177 -27.13 20.93 -2.98
N ALA A 178 -26.80 20.57 -4.22
CA ALA A 178 -27.66 20.85 -5.36
C ALA A 178 -28.97 20.04 -5.30
N GLU A 179 -28.90 18.77 -4.89
CA GLU A 179 -30.07 17.90 -4.73
C GLU A 179 -31.01 18.40 -3.62
N LEU A 180 -30.48 18.76 -2.46
CA LEU A 180 -31.27 19.31 -1.36
C LEU A 180 -31.91 20.66 -1.70
N LYS A 181 -31.19 21.53 -2.43
CA LYS A 181 -31.79 22.76 -2.97
C LYS A 181 -32.94 22.46 -3.91
N LYS A 182 -32.80 21.47 -4.79
CA LYS A 182 -33.88 21.08 -5.72
C LYS A 182 -35.10 20.54 -4.97
N LYS A 183 -34.91 19.76 -3.90
CA LYS A 183 -35.99 19.21 -3.05
C LYS A 183 -36.71 20.31 -2.24
N ASN A 184 -35.99 21.33 -1.79
CA ASN A 184 -36.52 22.39 -0.92
C ASN A 184 -36.85 23.70 -1.67
N ASN A 185 -37.30 23.60 -2.92
CA ASN A 185 -37.72 24.75 -3.75
C ASN A 185 -36.66 25.87 -3.84
N GLY A 186 -35.38 25.51 -3.87
CA GLY A 186 -34.25 26.43 -3.99
C GLY A 186 -33.74 27.02 -2.66
N VAL A 187 -34.40 26.75 -1.52
CA VAL A 187 -33.98 27.26 -0.21
C VAL A 187 -33.18 26.20 0.54
N LEU A 188 -31.91 26.50 0.86
CA LEU A 188 -31.09 25.65 1.71
C LEU A 188 -31.22 26.16 3.16
N THR A 189 -31.82 25.35 4.04
CA THR A 189 -31.88 25.64 5.47
C THR A 189 -30.54 25.34 6.14
N LYS A 190 -30.29 25.95 7.29
CA LYS A 190 -29.06 25.71 8.08
C LYS A 190 -28.92 24.23 8.47
N ASP A 191 -30.03 23.57 8.81
CA ASP A 191 -30.04 22.16 9.17
C ASP A 191 -29.57 21.27 8.02
N ASN A 192 -29.93 21.61 6.77
CA ASN A 192 -29.43 20.90 5.59
C ASN A 192 -27.92 21.12 5.37
N GLU A 193 -27.40 22.31 5.68
CA GLU A 193 -25.96 22.58 5.58
C GLU A 193 -25.16 21.77 6.60
N GLU A 194 -25.70 21.61 7.81
CA GLU A 194 -25.11 20.79 8.86
C GLU A 194 -25.15 19.30 8.53
N GLU A 195 -26.26 18.81 7.95
CA GLU A 195 -26.41 17.41 7.51
C GLU A 195 -25.41 17.02 6.42
N ILE A 196 -25.13 17.91 5.46
CA ILE A 196 -24.15 17.66 4.39
C ILE A 196 -22.71 17.64 4.94
N GLY A 197 -22.47 18.36 6.02
CA GLY A 197 -21.17 18.44 6.67
C GLY A 197 -20.09 19.16 5.87
N THR A 198 -18.85 19.01 6.33
CA THR A 198 -17.63 19.57 5.73
C THR A 198 -16.75 18.47 5.18
N ASN A 199 -16.00 18.76 4.11
CA ASN A 199 -15.03 17.82 3.55
C ASN A 199 -13.93 17.49 4.57
N PRO A 200 -13.86 16.25 5.11
CA PRO A 200 -12.89 15.91 6.14
C PRO A 200 -11.45 15.97 5.62
N TRP A 201 -11.24 15.70 4.33
CA TRP A 201 -9.93 15.64 3.70
C TRP A 201 -9.20 16.99 3.63
N LYS A 202 -9.92 18.12 3.70
CA LYS A 202 -9.32 19.46 3.70
C LYS A 202 -8.40 19.73 4.90
N SER A 203 -8.62 19.00 5.99
CA SER A 203 -7.79 19.06 7.19
C SER A 203 -6.74 17.94 7.24
N ALA A 204 -6.80 17.00 6.31
CA ALA A 204 -5.89 15.87 6.28
C ALA A 204 -4.48 16.32 5.88
N ARG A 205 -3.50 15.58 6.38
CA ARG A 205 -2.09 15.78 6.11
C ARG A 205 -1.42 14.43 5.93
N ILE A 206 -0.21 14.46 5.38
CA ILE A 206 0.63 13.28 5.24
C ILE A 206 1.65 13.29 6.38
N THR A 207 1.78 12.16 7.08
CA THR A 207 2.83 11.90 8.06
C THR A 207 3.76 10.78 7.57
N SER A 208 4.96 10.70 8.12
CA SER A 208 5.90 9.60 7.84
C SER A 208 5.84 8.55 8.93
N VAL A 209 5.79 7.28 8.52
CA VAL A 209 5.75 6.13 9.42
C VAL A 209 6.88 5.16 9.03
N PRO A 210 7.70 4.69 9.97
CA PRO A 210 8.71 3.66 9.69
C PRO A 210 8.10 2.37 9.10
N LEU A 211 8.78 1.76 8.13
CA LEU A 211 8.27 0.57 7.43
C LEU A 211 8.14 -0.65 8.36
N ASP A 212 8.97 -0.79 9.39
CA ASP A 212 8.84 -1.87 10.38
C ASP A 212 7.49 -1.81 11.11
N LEU A 213 7.06 -0.61 11.52
CA LEU A 213 5.75 -0.41 12.12
C LEU A 213 4.62 -0.69 11.12
N ALA A 214 4.74 -0.19 9.89
CA ALA A 214 3.75 -0.40 8.85
C ALA A 214 3.59 -1.90 8.49
N VAL A 215 4.69 -2.62 8.36
CA VAL A 215 4.74 -4.09 8.15
C VAL A 215 4.12 -4.81 9.34
N SER A 216 4.49 -4.45 10.57
CA SER A 216 3.93 -5.07 11.78
C SER A 216 2.41 -4.95 11.83
N LEU A 217 1.89 -3.76 11.52
CA LEU A 217 0.44 -3.52 11.48
C LEU A 217 -0.25 -4.27 10.34
N ALA A 218 0.35 -4.30 9.15
CA ALA A 218 -0.19 -5.00 7.99
C ALA A 218 -0.20 -6.53 8.19
N SER A 219 0.85 -7.10 8.78
CA SER A 219 0.96 -8.54 9.04
C SER A 219 0.06 -9.04 10.17
N LYS A 220 -0.34 -8.16 11.11
CA LYS A 220 -1.24 -8.52 12.22
C LYS A 220 -2.67 -8.82 11.75
N GLY A 221 -3.02 -8.46 10.52
CA GLY A 221 -4.37 -8.63 9.97
C GLY A 221 -5.35 -7.64 10.60
N LYS A 222 -6.38 -8.15 11.31
CA LYS A 222 -7.43 -7.31 11.90
C LYS A 222 -7.01 -6.80 13.29
N LEU A 223 -6.77 -5.49 13.41
CA LEU A 223 -6.49 -4.82 14.66
C LEU A 223 -7.64 -3.88 15.03
N ALA A 224 -8.28 -4.11 16.18
CA ALA A 224 -9.40 -3.30 16.68
C ALA A 224 -10.53 -3.11 15.65
N GLY A 225 -10.79 -4.12 14.81
CA GLY A 225 -11.84 -4.06 13.79
C GLY A 225 -11.39 -3.53 12.43
N ALA A 226 -10.15 -3.06 12.30
CA ALA A 226 -9.62 -2.46 11.08
C ALA A 226 -8.41 -3.21 10.54
N TYR A 227 -8.10 -2.98 9.27
CA TYR A 227 -6.99 -3.57 8.54
C TYR A 227 -5.99 -2.48 8.14
N PHE A 228 -4.74 -2.89 7.99
CA PHE A 228 -3.68 -2.03 7.49
C PHE A 228 -3.06 -2.68 6.27
N ARG A 229 -2.75 -1.87 5.25
CA ARG A 229 -2.12 -2.36 4.02
C ARG A 229 -0.95 -1.47 3.61
N LEU A 230 0.05 -2.09 3.01
CA LEU A 230 1.09 -1.36 2.28
C LEU A 230 0.60 -1.10 0.85
N ALA A 231 0.81 0.12 0.36
CA ALA A 231 0.45 0.53 -0.98
C ALA A 231 1.72 0.93 -1.75
N PRO A 232 2.21 0.11 -2.70
CA PRO A 232 3.26 0.52 -3.63
C PRO A 232 2.72 1.59 -4.60
N SER A 233 3.62 2.25 -5.34
CA SER A 233 3.17 3.19 -6.38
C SER A 233 2.62 2.45 -7.59
N GLU A 234 1.69 3.07 -8.30
CA GLU A 234 1.07 2.50 -9.51
C GLU A 234 2.12 2.11 -10.56
N THR A 235 3.14 2.95 -10.76
CA THR A 235 4.25 2.68 -11.67
C THR A 235 5.07 1.46 -11.26
N ASP A 236 5.29 1.25 -9.96
CA ASP A 236 6.04 0.09 -9.47
C ASP A 236 5.22 -1.21 -9.65
N ILE A 237 3.89 -1.14 -9.60
CA ILE A 237 3.02 -2.28 -9.90
C ILE A 237 3.10 -2.63 -11.38
N GLU A 238 2.92 -1.64 -12.27
CA GLU A 238 3.00 -1.84 -13.73
C GLU A 238 4.35 -2.42 -14.17
N ASP A 239 5.43 -1.93 -13.57
CA ASP A 239 6.78 -2.44 -13.82
C ASP A 239 6.96 -3.89 -13.38
N ALA A 240 6.37 -4.26 -12.23
CA ALA A 240 6.43 -5.62 -11.72
C ALA A 240 5.64 -6.60 -12.61
N LEU A 241 4.41 -6.24 -12.99
CA LEU A 241 3.56 -7.02 -13.88
C LEU A 241 4.22 -7.22 -15.25
N SER A 242 4.84 -6.16 -15.78
CA SER A 242 5.56 -6.21 -17.06
C SER A 242 6.76 -7.17 -17.04
N ILE A 243 7.40 -7.37 -15.89
CA ILE A 243 8.56 -8.27 -15.74
C ILE A 243 8.12 -9.70 -15.47
N ASP A 244 7.15 -9.88 -14.57
CA ASP A 244 6.64 -11.21 -14.17
C ASP A 244 5.75 -11.84 -15.25
N GLY A 245 5.18 -11.02 -16.14
CA GLY A 245 4.24 -11.45 -17.18
C GLY A 245 2.88 -11.85 -16.62
N SER A 246 2.54 -11.39 -15.41
CA SER A 246 1.25 -11.58 -14.77
C SER A 246 0.29 -10.45 -15.11
N ASP A 247 -1.01 -10.75 -15.13
CA ASP A 247 -2.05 -9.77 -15.44
C ASP A 247 -2.42 -8.89 -14.23
N ASP A 248 -2.21 -9.41 -13.01
CA ASP A 248 -2.58 -8.72 -11.77
C ASP A 248 -1.64 -9.05 -10.61
N LEU A 249 -1.45 -8.08 -9.72
CA LEU A 249 -0.64 -8.21 -8.51
C LEU A 249 -1.61 -8.35 -7.33
N PRO A 250 -1.61 -9.49 -6.62
CA PRO A 250 -2.54 -9.69 -5.53
C PRO A 250 -2.52 -8.56 -4.50
N GLU A 251 -3.72 -8.16 -4.07
CA GLU A 251 -3.93 -6.98 -3.25
C GLU A 251 -3.06 -6.99 -1.96
N GLY A 252 -2.34 -5.91 -1.72
CA GLY A 252 -1.48 -5.74 -0.53
C GLY A 252 -0.08 -6.35 -0.65
N LYS A 253 0.28 -6.92 -1.79
CA LYS A 253 1.68 -7.29 -2.09
C LYS A 253 2.50 -6.05 -2.45
N VAL A 254 3.80 -6.12 -2.12
CA VAL A 254 4.75 -5.06 -2.44
C VAL A 254 5.88 -5.64 -3.31
N PRO A 255 6.02 -5.20 -4.57
CA PRO A 255 7.09 -5.67 -5.42
C PRO A 255 8.43 -5.09 -4.97
N LEU A 256 9.48 -5.89 -5.12
CA LEU A 256 10.87 -5.52 -4.92
C LEU A 256 11.66 -5.93 -6.15
N PHE A 257 12.52 -5.03 -6.63
CA PHE A 257 13.32 -5.21 -7.83
C PHE A 257 14.77 -5.47 -7.47
N TYR A 258 15.40 -6.41 -8.18
CA TYR A 258 16.82 -6.71 -8.02
C TYR A 258 17.45 -7.19 -9.33
N MET A 259 18.78 -7.20 -9.38
CA MET A 259 19.57 -7.79 -10.47
C MET A 259 20.50 -8.85 -9.87
N GLU A 260 20.63 -9.99 -10.55
CA GLU A 260 21.57 -11.02 -10.12
C GLU A 260 23.00 -10.48 -10.08
N ASN A 261 23.74 -10.83 -9.03
CA ASN A 261 25.14 -10.44 -8.81
C ASN A 261 25.37 -8.92 -8.64
N MET A 262 24.31 -8.11 -8.53
CA MET A 262 24.48 -6.71 -8.13
C MET A 262 24.77 -6.65 -6.63
N THR A 263 25.83 -5.92 -6.27
CA THR A 263 26.19 -5.67 -4.88
C THR A 263 26.46 -4.19 -4.66
N ILE A 264 26.20 -3.73 -3.44
CA ILE A 264 26.49 -2.37 -3.00
C ILE A 264 27.36 -2.43 -1.74
N SER A 265 28.28 -1.48 -1.61
CA SER A 265 29.04 -1.28 -0.38
C SER A 265 28.35 -0.21 0.45
N GLU A 266 27.92 -0.56 1.66
CA GLU A 266 27.26 0.38 2.55
C GLU A 266 28.28 0.99 3.52
N GLY A 267 28.69 2.23 3.25
CA GLY A 267 29.60 3.00 4.11
C GLY A 267 31.08 2.68 3.90
N SER A 268 31.91 2.99 4.91
CA SER A 268 33.36 2.73 4.89
C SER A 268 33.73 1.26 5.13
N GLY A 269 32.74 0.41 5.41
CA GLY A 269 32.92 -1.03 5.58
C GLY A 269 33.00 -1.71 4.23
N SER A 270 33.93 -2.66 4.08
CA SER A 270 34.09 -3.50 2.88
C SER A 270 33.02 -4.59 2.74
N GLU A 271 31.89 -4.48 3.46
CA GLU A 271 30.82 -5.48 3.41
C GLU A 271 29.96 -5.25 2.16
N LEU A 272 29.91 -6.25 1.29
CA LEU A 272 29.07 -6.26 0.10
C LEU A 272 27.68 -6.77 0.47
N ARG A 273 26.66 -5.99 0.11
CA ARG A 273 25.25 -6.32 0.34
C ARG A 273 24.49 -6.45 -0.97
N SER A 274 23.49 -7.32 -0.98
CA SER A 274 22.60 -7.57 -2.10
C SER A 274 21.37 -6.63 -2.00
N PRO A 275 21.24 -5.63 -2.88
CA PRO A 275 20.19 -4.62 -2.74
C PRO A 275 18.83 -5.09 -3.30
N LEU A 276 17.75 -4.77 -2.58
CA LEU A 276 16.36 -4.90 -3.01
C LEU A 276 15.73 -3.50 -3.07
N TYR A 277 15.29 -3.08 -4.25
CA TYR A 277 14.74 -1.75 -4.48
C TYR A 277 13.21 -1.80 -4.52
N PHE A 278 12.56 -0.79 -3.97
CA PHE A 278 11.11 -0.60 -4.17
C PHE A 278 10.76 -0.01 -5.54
N GLN A 279 11.74 0.57 -6.25
CA GLN A 279 11.55 1.24 -7.55
C GLN A 279 12.54 0.70 -8.58
N LYS A 280 12.03 0.23 -9.71
CA LYS A 280 12.85 -0.32 -10.82
C LYS A 280 13.78 0.71 -11.43
N ASP A 281 13.29 1.93 -11.65
CA ASP A 281 14.10 3.02 -12.22
C ASP A 281 15.31 3.36 -11.34
N GLN A 282 15.16 3.28 -10.02
CA GLN A 282 16.24 3.52 -9.07
C GLN A 282 17.32 2.44 -9.18
N LEU A 283 16.92 1.17 -9.26
CA LEU A 283 17.82 0.04 -9.50
C LEU A 283 18.62 0.22 -10.81
N ILE A 284 17.92 0.54 -11.91
CA ILE A 284 18.56 0.71 -13.23
C ILE A 284 19.52 1.90 -13.23
N ALA A 285 19.15 3.02 -12.60
CA ALA A 285 19.98 4.21 -12.51
C ALA A 285 21.27 3.94 -11.72
N GLU A 286 21.16 3.26 -10.58
CA GLU A 286 22.30 2.93 -9.74
C GLU A 286 23.23 1.92 -10.42
N TRP A 287 22.68 0.90 -11.09
CA TRP A 287 23.48 -0.03 -11.89
C TRP A 287 24.26 0.70 -13.01
N LYS A 288 23.61 1.59 -13.76
CA LYS A 288 24.28 2.39 -14.81
C LYS A 288 25.41 3.23 -14.23
N GLN A 289 25.20 3.83 -13.06
CA GLN A 289 26.22 4.61 -12.37
C GLN A 289 27.44 3.76 -11.98
N GLN A 290 27.21 2.54 -11.46
CA GLN A 290 28.29 1.60 -11.13
C GLN A 290 29.09 1.18 -12.37
N GLN A 291 28.44 0.93 -13.50
CA GLN A 291 29.14 0.58 -14.75
C GLN A 291 29.99 1.73 -15.28
N GLN A 292 29.46 2.96 -15.25
CA GLN A 292 30.22 4.14 -15.67
C GLN A 292 31.48 4.34 -14.81
N GLN A 293 31.42 4.02 -13.51
CA GLN A 293 32.59 4.07 -12.63
C GLN A 293 33.62 2.99 -12.98
N LYS A 294 33.18 1.76 -13.29
CA LYS A 294 34.06 0.65 -13.70
C LYS A 294 34.71 0.88 -15.07
N GLN A 295 33.98 1.48 -16.01
CA GLN A 295 34.48 1.83 -17.34
C GLN A 295 35.55 2.93 -17.31
N LYS A 296 35.49 3.86 -16.35
CA LYS A 296 36.57 4.84 -16.17
C LYS A 296 37.92 4.18 -15.80
N SER A 297 37.89 3.00 -15.21
CA SER A 297 39.08 2.24 -14.80
C SER A 297 39.48 1.13 -15.77
N SER A 298 38.60 0.74 -16.69
CA SER A 298 38.85 -0.34 -17.63
C SER A 298 38.27 0.03 -18.99
N ASN A 299 39.10 -0.01 -20.05
CA ASN A 299 38.74 0.36 -21.42
C ASN A 299 37.80 -0.69 -22.08
N LYS A 300 36.76 -1.11 -21.36
CA LYS A 300 35.89 -2.25 -21.66
C LYS A 300 34.53 -1.78 -22.17
N GLU A 301 34.06 -2.47 -23.20
CA GLU A 301 32.84 -2.21 -23.98
C GLU A 301 31.55 -2.11 -23.16
N ASN A 302 30.55 -1.42 -23.71
CA ASN A 302 29.22 -1.24 -23.12
C ASN A 302 28.52 -2.59 -22.89
N SER A 303 28.44 -3.02 -21.63
CA SER A 303 27.59 -4.16 -21.25
C SER A 303 26.11 -3.77 -21.33
N ALA A 304 25.29 -4.63 -21.92
CA ALA A 304 23.83 -4.49 -21.87
C ALA A 304 23.32 -4.48 -20.42
N VAL A 305 22.16 -3.85 -20.18
CA VAL A 305 21.50 -3.84 -18.87
C VAL A 305 21.11 -5.28 -18.52
N PRO A 306 21.49 -5.81 -17.33
CA PRO A 306 21.10 -7.13 -16.88
C PRO A 306 19.59 -7.26 -16.76
N ASP A 307 19.12 -8.50 -16.82
CA ASP A 307 17.73 -8.82 -16.57
C ASP A 307 17.32 -8.43 -15.14
N VAL A 308 16.21 -7.68 -15.02
CA VAL A 308 15.67 -7.25 -13.74
C VAL A 308 14.69 -8.30 -13.27
N LYS A 309 14.85 -8.74 -12.02
CA LYS A 309 13.96 -9.70 -11.38
C LYS A 309 13.07 -9.03 -10.34
N VAL A 310 11.91 -9.62 -10.12
CA VAL A 310 10.93 -9.20 -9.13
C VAL A 310 10.85 -10.24 -8.01
N THR A 311 10.78 -9.78 -6.77
CA THR A 311 10.39 -10.57 -5.60
C THR A 311 9.32 -9.80 -4.83
N GLU A 312 8.74 -10.40 -3.80
CA GLU A 312 7.68 -9.79 -2.99
C GLU A 312 8.18 -9.57 -1.55
N LEU A 313 7.87 -8.39 -0.98
CA LEU A 313 8.34 -7.99 0.33
C LEU A 313 7.97 -9.00 1.42
N PHE A 314 6.68 -9.33 1.60
CA PHE A 314 6.26 -10.22 2.68
C PHE A 314 6.80 -11.65 2.52
N ALA A 315 6.92 -12.16 1.30
CA ALA A 315 7.58 -13.42 1.00
C ALA A 315 9.05 -13.39 1.43
N THR A 316 9.76 -12.31 1.10
CA THR A 316 11.17 -12.11 1.49
C THR A 316 11.31 -12.05 3.01
N LEU A 317 10.48 -11.23 3.68
CA LEU A 317 10.51 -11.10 5.14
C LEU A 317 10.20 -12.43 5.85
N LYS A 318 9.22 -13.18 5.33
CA LYS A 318 8.85 -14.50 5.85
C LYS A 318 10.00 -15.48 5.76
N GLU A 319 10.74 -15.48 4.65
CA GLU A 319 11.91 -16.34 4.47
C GLU A 319 13.07 -15.93 5.39
N MET A 320 13.29 -14.63 5.60
CA MET A 320 14.33 -14.12 6.52
C MET A 320 14.13 -14.59 7.97
N ILE A 321 12.87 -14.68 8.42
CA ILE A 321 12.53 -15.10 9.80
C ILE A 321 12.12 -16.57 9.90
N ARG A 322 12.20 -17.34 8.81
CA ARG A 322 11.77 -18.74 8.79
C ARG A 322 12.68 -19.58 9.70
N PRO A 323 12.13 -20.27 10.72
CA PRO A 323 12.92 -21.13 11.59
C PRO A 323 13.67 -22.20 10.80
N GLY A 324 14.96 -22.36 11.06
CA GLY A 324 15.81 -23.35 10.36
C GLY A 324 16.10 -23.01 8.89
N GLY A 325 15.91 -21.75 8.47
CA GLY A 325 16.36 -21.30 7.15
C GLY A 325 17.87 -21.47 6.96
N THR A 326 18.29 -21.92 5.78
CA THR A 326 19.70 -22.19 5.44
C THR A 326 20.27 -21.17 4.45
N ASP A 327 19.46 -20.20 4.03
CA ASP A 327 19.83 -19.25 2.99
C ASP A 327 20.61 -18.07 3.60
N GLU A 328 21.93 -18.21 3.65
CA GLU A 328 22.85 -17.21 4.19
C GLU A 328 22.87 -15.90 3.38
N GLU A 329 22.42 -15.91 2.12
CA GLU A 329 22.34 -14.70 1.29
C GLU A 329 21.32 -13.71 1.85
N LEU A 330 20.30 -14.19 2.56
CA LEU A 330 19.30 -13.33 3.20
C LEU A 330 19.91 -12.43 4.29
N LYS A 331 21.07 -12.78 4.87
CA LYS A 331 21.74 -11.97 5.90
C LYS A 331 22.40 -10.71 5.33
N SER A 332 22.74 -10.72 4.05
CA SER A 332 23.42 -9.62 3.34
C SER A 332 22.44 -8.76 2.53
N LEU A 333 21.12 -9.02 2.61
CA LEU A 333 20.12 -8.21 1.94
C LEU A 333 20.08 -6.79 2.51
N LEU A 334 19.97 -5.81 1.61
CA LEU A 334 19.70 -4.41 1.95
C LEU A 334 18.45 -3.93 1.22
N PHE A 335 17.46 -3.46 1.97
CA PHE A 335 16.30 -2.80 1.39
C PHE A 335 16.62 -1.33 1.10
N VAL A 336 16.51 -0.93 -0.16
CA VAL A 336 16.83 0.43 -0.61
C VAL A 336 15.55 1.25 -0.69
N ALA A 337 15.40 2.22 0.22
CA ALA A 337 14.23 3.10 0.27
C ALA A 337 13.96 3.80 -1.08
N PRO A 338 12.68 4.03 -1.44
CA PRO A 338 12.33 4.75 -2.66
C PRO A 338 13.01 6.12 -2.73
N LYS A 339 13.26 6.57 -3.95
CA LYS A 339 13.89 7.86 -4.20
C LYS A 339 13.08 8.98 -3.54
N ASP A 340 13.80 9.95 -2.98
CA ASP A 340 13.25 11.13 -2.28
C ASP A 340 12.45 10.86 -0.99
N SER A 341 12.06 9.61 -0.70
CA SER A 341 11.26 9.28 0.49
C SER A 341 11.97 9.65 1.80
N LYS A 342 13.27 9.38 1.93
CA LYS A 342 14.06 9.80 3.11
C LYS A 342 14.10 11.32 3.30
N MET A 343 14.23 12.08 2.20
CA MET A 343 14.24 13.54 2.24
C MET A 343 12.87 14.10 2.64
N LYS A 344 11.81 13.55 2.05
CA LYS A 344 10.42 13.94 2.34
C LYS A 344 10.03 13.61 3.77
N ALA A 345 10.38 12.43 4.27
CA ALA A 345 10.16 12.05 5.66
C ALA A 345 10.80 13.06 6.63
N LYS A 346 12.07 13.44 6.40
CA LYS A 346 12.75 14.46 7.20
C LYS A 346 12.05 15.83 7.14
N GLN A 347 11.58 16.24 5.96
CA GLN A 347 10.83 17.49 5.79
C GLN A 347 9.51 17.48 6.56
N LEU A 348 8.77 16.37 6.54
CA LEU A 348 7.52 16.21 7.27
C LEU A 348 7.75 16.24 8.78
N LEU A 349 8.71 15.46 9.27
CA LEU A 349 9.06 15.38 10.71
C LEU A 349 9.48 16.74 11.27
N ALA A 350 10.14 17.60 10.48
CA ALA A 350 10.53 18.94 10.90
C ALA A 350 9.35 19.90 11.09
N GLY A 351 8.23 19.67 10.39
CA GLY A 351 7.02 20.50 10.46
C GLY A 351 5.86 19.86 11.22
N GLU A 352 6.04 18.65 11.73
CA GLU A 352 4.98 17.86 12.34
C GLU A 352 4.66 18.32 13.76
N LYS A 353 3.38 18.62 14.01
CA LYS A 353 2.90 19.03 15.35
C LYS A 353 2.58 17.83 16.25
N GLU A 354 2.01 16.79 15.66
CA GLU A 354 1.61 15.58 16.37
C GLU A 354 2.07 14.34 15.57
N PRO A 355 2.62 13.31 16.23
CA PRO A 355 3.05 12.09 15.54
C PRO A 355 1.84 11.25 15.09
N PHE A 356 2.09 10.22 14.29
CA PHE A 356 1.10 9.18 13.98
C PHE A 356 0.57 8.51 15.26
N ARG A 357 -0.76 8.39 15.40
CA ARG A 357 -1.43 7.83 16.60
C ARG A 357 -2.22 6.59 16.25
N LEU A 358 -2.01 5.53 17.03
CA LEU A 358 -2.82 4.31 16.99
C LEU A 358 -3.93 4.35 18.05
N GLY A 359 -5.03 3.63 17.80
CA GLY A 359 -6.14 3.46 18.74
C GLY A 359 -7.32 4.40 18.53
N GLU A 360 -7.15 5.49 17.78
CA GLU A 360 -8.22 6.35 17.29
C GLU A 360 -8.41 6.10 15.77
N ARG A 361 -9.61 6.39 15.23
CA ARG A 361 -9.90 6.18 13.81
C ARG A 361 -10.84 7.24 13.25
N ASN A 362 -10.50 7.77 12.07
CA ASN A 362 -11.39 8.59 11.27
C ASN A 362 -11.97 7.72 10.15
N ILE A 363 -13.27 7.43 10.21
CA ILE A 363 -13.94 6.59 9.20
C ILE A 363 -14.52 7.50 8.14
N VAL A 364 -14.18 7.21 6.88
CA VAL A 364 -14.70 7.88 5.69
C VAL A 364 -15.39 6.83 4.82
N LEU A 365 -16.58 7.17 4.35
CA LEU A 365 -17.43 6.31 3.53
C LEU A 365 -17.32 6.68 2.05
#